data_AF-A0A086ACS4-F1
#
_entry.id   AF-A0A086ACS4-F1
#
_cell.length_a   1.000
_cell.length_b   1.000
_cell.length_c   1.000
_cell.angle_alpha   90.00
_cell.angle_beta   90.00
_cell.angle_gamma   90.00
#
_symmetry.space_group_name_H-M   'P 1'
#
loop_
_entity.id
_entity.type
_entity.pdbx_description
1 polymer ?
#
loop_
_entity_poly.entity_id
_entity_poly.type
_entity_poly.pdbx_seq_one_letter_code
_entity_poly.pdbx_strand_id
1 'polypeptide(L)'
;MTDIHKPSLYFFRNQVHFLKDNFHIHDEELFQKFKSFVGHFCYFTLEMDKMIDGENNYKHLFETGQNTPFFAIKSHQESIRILTQIFPNHSEFWDELDKQNQHFYLTLLKEKYNTAQQPVFTLQDFEEYAVGKHTLAYVPITALDMIFEAKNSIEKLKDIFTLIFKGIQMNDDLEDLQKDIQNNQWTYARSRVEEFMQENNLSNEAGLDRFEERVLYVSGIAEELIGYSKDHFIAAKNIAEEYHFSELSQWLSETIVGITQNEALILNLTHN
;
A
#
# COMPACT_ATOMS: atom_id res chain seq x y z
N MET A 1 -11.10 -20.74 2.28
CA MET A 1 -9.92 -20.25 3.01
C MET A 1 -9.43 -19.05 2.24
N THR A 2 -9.89 -17.86 2.63
CA THR A 2 -9.48 -16.59 2.04
C THR A 2 -8.04 -16.31 2.42
N ASP A 3 -7.30 -15.79 1.46
CA ASP A 3 -5.87 -15.49 1.49
C ASP A 3 -5.63 -14.25 2.39
N ILE A 4 -5.85 -14.41 3.70
CA ILE A 4 -5.75 -13.36 4.75
C ILE A 4 -4.27 -12.99 5.03
N HIS A 5 -3.31 -13.62 4.36
CA HIS A 5 -1.90 -13.57 4.74
C HIS A 5 -1.15 -12.24 4.49
N LYS A 6 -1.71 -11.28 3.73
CA LYS A 6 -1.24 -9.88 3.71
C LYS A 6 -2.44 -8.92 3.57
N PRO A 7 -2.82 -8.17 4.62
CA PRO A 7 -3.95 -7.24 4.59
C PRO A 7 -3.88 -6.22 3.44
N SER A 8 -2.67 -5.73 3.13
CA SER A 8 -2.41 -4.77 2.05
C SER A 8 -2.79 -5.33 0.68
N LEU A 9 -2.33 -6.54 0.35
CA LEU A 9 -2.65 -7.19 -0.92
C LEU A 9 -4.15 -7.46 -1.08
N TYR A 10 -4.80 -7.88 0.01
CA TYR A 10 -6.26 -8.08 0.00
C TYR A 10 -6.99 -6.76 -0.26
N PHE A 11 -6.56 -5.68 0.38
CA PHE A 11 -7.15 -4.36 0.20
C PHE A 11 -7.12 -3.90 -1.27
N PHE A 12 -5.94 -3.89 -1.88
CA PHE A 12 -5.79 -3.40 -3.26
C PHE A 12 -6.52 -4.27 -4.29
N ARG A 13 -6.58 -5.60 -4.08
CA ARG A 13 -7.31 -6.50 -5.00
C ARG A 13 -8.82 -6.37 -4.89
N ASN A 14 -9.33 -5.92 -3.75
CA ASN A 14 -10.76 -5.83 -3.48
C ASN A 14 -11.25 -4.38 -3.42
N GLN A 15 -10.50 -3.42 -3.97
CA GLN A 15 -10.84 -2.01 -3.87
C GLN A 15 -12.27 -1.68 -4.33
N VAL A 16 -12.70 -2.18 -5.48
CA VAL A 16 -14.06 -1.91 -6.00
C VAL A 16 -15.15 -2.46 -5.07
N HIS A 17 -14.88 -3.55 -4.36
CA HIS A 17 -15.78 -4.09 -3.35
C HIS A 17 -15.99 -3.09 -2.22
N PHE A 18 -14.91 -2.51 -1.69
CA PHE A 18 -14.98 -1.50 -0.63
C PHE A 18 -15.60 -0.17 -1.08
N LEU A 19 -15.43 0.20 -2.35
CA LEU A 19 -15.98 1.44 -2.88
C LEU A 19 -17.48 1.35 -3.18
N LYS A 20 -17.99 0.15 -3.48
CA LYS A 20 -19.37 -0.07 -3.95
C LYS A 20 -20.42 0.59 -3.06
N ASP A 21 -20.24 0.53 -1.75
CA ASP A 21 -21.21 1.06 -0.78
C ASP A 21 -21.45 2.56 -0.97
N ASN A 22 -20.48 3.32 -1.48
CA ASN A 22 -20.59 4.76 -1.66
C ASN A 22 -21.33 5.19 -2.95
N PHE A 23 -21.68 4.29 -3.87
CA PHE A 23 -22.20 4.69 -5.18
C PHE A 23 -23.60 4.14 -5.47
N HIS A 24 -24.42 4.95 -6.14
CA HIS A 24 -25.69 4.52 -6.72
C HIS A 24 -25.46 3.84 -8.07
N ILE A 25 -25.23 2.54 -8.03
CA ILE A 25 -25.02 1.71 -9.22
C ILE A 25 -26.35 1.48 -9.94
N HIS A 26 -26.60 2.23 -11.01
CA HIS A 26 -27.79 2.11 -11.84
C HIS A 26 -27.53 1.34 -13.16
N ASP A 27 -26.27 1.12 -13.51
CA ASP A 27 -25.83 0.30 -14.66
C ASP A 27 -24.84 -0.77 -14.18
N GLU A 28 -25.34 -1.99 -13.99
CA GLU A 28 -24.54 -3.13 -13.54
C GLU A 28 -23.55 -3.60 -14.60
N GLU A 29 -23.88 -3.48 -15.90
CA GLU A 29 -22.96 -3.89 -16.96
C GLU A 29 -21.73 -2.96 -16.99
N LEU A 30 -21.96 -1.66 -16.90
CA LEU A 30 -20.89 -0.67 -16.78
C LEU A 30 -20.05 -0.89 -15.53
N PHE A 31 -20.69 -1.15 -14.38
CA PHE A 31 -19.99 -1.43 -13.12
C PHE A 31 -19.11 -2.69 -13.22
N GLN A 32 -19.59 -3.77 -13.85
CA GLN A 32 -18.77 -4.97 -14.05
C GLN A 32 -17.60 -4.75 -15.01
N LYS A 33 -17.79 -3.96 -16.08
CA LYS A 33 -16.68 -3.55 -16.98
C LYS A 33 -15.65 -2.75 -16.20
N PHE A 34 -16.09 -1.79 -15.41
CA PHE A 34 -15.21 -0.98 -14.55
C PHE A 34 -14.45 -1.85 -13.54
N LYS A 35 -15.12 -2.79 -12.88
CA LYS A 35 -14.47 -3.75 -11.97
C LYS A 35 -13.38 -4.56 -12.66
N SER A 36 -13.62 -5.00 -13.90
CA SER A 36 -12.62 -5.69 -14.72
C SER A 36 -11.41 -4.80 -15.03
N PHE A 37 -11.63 -3.51 -15.32
CA PHE A 37 -10.56 -2.53 -15.49
C PHE A 37 -9.67 -2.46 -14.23
N VAL A 38 -10.26 -2.28 -13.05
CA VAL A 38 -9.50 -2.15 -11.79
C VAL A 38 -8.69 -3.41 -11.50
N GLY A 39 -9.25 -4.59 -11.77
CA GLY A 39 -8.53 -5.86 -11.62
C GLY A 39 -7.27 -5.95 -12.49
N HIS A 40 -7.38 -5.59 -13.78
CA HIS A 40 -6.24 -5.56 -14.69
C HIS A 40 -5.21 -4.50 -14.31
N PHE A 41 -5.67 -3.31 -13.93
CA PHE A 41 -4.80 -2.20 -13.55
C PHE A 41 -4.04 -2.51 -12.26
N CYS A 42 -4.71 -3.04 -11.24
CA CYS A 42 -4.10 -3.47 -9.98
C CYS A 42 -3.04 -4.55 -10.20
N TYR A 43 -3.32 -5.56 -11.03
CA TYR A 43 -2.33 -6.57 -11.39
C TYR A 43 -1.09 -5.96 -12.05
N PHE A 44 -1.28 -5.05 -13.01
CA PHE A 44 -0.17 -4.35 -13.66
C PHE A 44 0.68 -3.56 -12.65
N THR A 45 0.06 -2.75 -11.79
CA THR A 45 0.77 -1.92 -10.81
C THR A 45 1.59 -2.77 -9.84
N LEU A 46 1.01 -3.85 -9.30
CA LEU A 46 1.71 -4.73 -8.36
C LEU A 46 2.90 -5.46 -9.01
N GLU A 47 2.76 -5.90 -10.26
CA GLU A 47 3.87 -6.56 -10.96
C GLU A 47 4.95 -5.56 -11.41
N MET A 48 4.57 -4.32 -11.73
CA MET A 48 5.52 -3.24 -12.00
C MET A 48 6.37 -2.90 -10.78
N ASP A 49 5.75 -2.78 -9.61
CA ASP A 49 6.44 -2.54 -8.34
C ASP A 49 7.49 -3.64 -8.06
N LYS A 50 7.09 -4.92 -8.14
CA LYS A 50 8.02 -6.06 -8.01
C LYS A 50 9.16 -6.05 -9.03
N MET A 51 8.89 -5.64 -10.27
CA MET A 51 9.92 -5.54 -11.31
C MET A 51 10.94 -4.45 -10.97
N ILE A 52 10.48 -3.30 -10.48
CA ILE A 52 11.31 -2.16 -10.07
C ILE A 52 12.12 -2.51 -8.82
N ASP A 53 11.53 -3.26 -7.89
CA ASP A 53 12.15 -3.71 -6.65
C ASP A 53 13.12 -4.89 -6.83
N GLY A 54 13.17 -5.48 -8.03
CA GLY A 54 14.05 -6.61 -8.32
C GLY A 54 13.61 -7.91 -7.65
N GLU A 55 12.36 -8.02 -7.20
CA GLU A 55 11.82 -9.20 -6.51
C GLU A 55 11.64 -10.42 -7.42
N ASN A 56 11.64 -10.20 -8.74
CA ASN A 56 11.44 -11.26 -9.71
C ASN A 56 12.64 -12.20 -9.80
N ASN A 57 12.44 -13.47 -9.46
CA ASN A 57 13.40 -14.54 -9.74
C ASN A 57 13.36 -14.92 -11.24
N TYR A 58 14.05 -14.15 -12.08
CA TYR A 58 14.06 -14.34 -13.54
C TYR A 58 14.54 -15.73 -13.98
N LYS A 59 15.43 -16.36 -13.20
CA LYS A 59 15.86 -17.74 -13.48
C LYS A 59 14.67 -18.70 -13.34
N HIS A 60 13.95 -18.63 -12.24
CA HIS A 60 12.78 -19.48 -12.01
C HIS A 60 11.66 -19.21 -13.03
N LEU A 61 11.41 -17.93 -13.36
CA LEU A 61 10.43 -17.54 -14.37
C LEU A 61 10.76 -18.15 -15.74
N PHE A 62 12.02 -18.10 -16.15
CA PHE A 62 12.49 -18.72 -17.39
C PHE A 62 12.34 -20.24 -17.37
N GLU A 63 12.75 -20.90 -16.27
CA GLU A 63 12.68 -22.36 -16.10
C GLU A 63 11.23 -22.89 -16.10
N THR A 64 10.27 -22.12 -15.60
CA THR A 64 8.85 -22.49 -15.53
C THR A 64 8.03 -22.00 -16.72
N GLY A 65 8.62 -21.21 -17.63
CA GLY A 65 7.92 -20.60 -18.76
C GLY A 65 6.92 -19.51 -18.35
N GLN A 66 7.00 -18.99 -17.12
CA GLN A 66 6.18 -17.89 -16.65
C GLN A 66 6.73 -16.56 -17.18
N ASN A 67 5.88 -15.74 -17.80
CA ASN A 67 6.26 -14.45 -18.36
C ASN A 67 5.47 -13.31 -17.69
N THR A 68 5.77 -13.06 -16.41
CA THR A 68 5.10 -12.00 -15.64
C THR A 68 5.22 -10.62 -16.29
N PRO A 69 6.35 -10.19 -16.91
CA PRO A 69 6.41 -8.91 -17.61
C PRO A 69 5.40 -8.83 -18.76
N PHE A 70 5.28 -9.89 -19.58
CA PHE A 70 4.30 -9.92 -20.66
C PHE A 70 2.87 -9.80 -20.14
N PHE A 71 2.52 -10.55 -19.09
CA PHE A 71 1.17 -10.52 -18.53
C PHE A 71 0.83 -9.17 -17.87
N ALA A 72 1.82 -8.52 -17.25
CA ALA A 72 1.66 -7.18 -16.68
C ALA A 72 1.34 -6.17 -17.78
N ILE A 73 2.15 -6.13 -18.84
CA ILE A 73 1.91 -5.23 -19.99
C ILE A 73 0.59 -5.55 -20.68
N LYS A 74 0.25 -6.83 -20.87
CA LYS A 74 -1.04 -7.23 -21.43
C LYS A 74 -2.20 -6.73 -20.57
N SER A 75 -2.10 -6.86 -19.25
CA SER A 75 -3.14 -6.37 -18.33
C SER A 75 -3.30 -4.85 -18.42
N HIS A 76 -2.19 -4.10 -18.53
CA HIS A 76 -2.26 -2.66 -18.77
C HIS A 76 -2.96 -2.31 -20.10
N GLN A 77 -2.64 -3.02 -21.18
CA GLN A 77 -3.30 -2.82 -22.47
C GLN A 77 -4.80 -3.10 -22.40
N GLU A 78 -5.21 -4.17 -21.70
CA GLU A 78 -6.61 -4.49 -21.47
C GLU A 78 -7.31 -3.45 -20.59
N SER A 79 -6.65 -2.94 -19.55
CA SER A 79 -7.21 -1.89 -18.70
C SER A 79 -7.47 -0.61 -19.50
N ILE A 80 -6.54 -0.19 -20.36
CA ILE A 80 -6.73 0.96 -21.25
C ILE A 80 -7.85 0.71 -22.27
N ARG A 81 -7.90 -0.48 -22.88
CA ARG A 81 -8.96 -0.84 -23.83
C ARG A 81 -10.35 -0.73 -23.21
N ILE A 82 -10.51 -1.17 -21.96
CA ILE A 82 -11.78 -1.03 -21.22
C ILE A 82 -12.07 0.45 -20.93
N LEU A 83 -11.08 1.21 -20.43
CA LEU A 83 -11.28 2.63 -20.10
C LEU A 83 -11.73 3.47 -21.30
N THR A 84 -11.18 3.23 -22.50
CA THR A 84 -11.62 3.95 -23.72
C THR A 84 -13.07 3.69 -24.13
N GLN A 85 -13.70 2.63 -23.61
CA GLN A 85 -15.11 2.35 -23.81
C GLN A 85 -16.00 3.05 -22.77
N ILE A 86 -15.42 3.43 -21.63
CA ILE A 86 -16.11 4.07 -20.50
C ILE A 86 -15.99 5.61 -20.61
N PHE A 87 -14.78 6.10 -20.87
CA PHE A 87 -14.45 7.52 -20.87
C PHE A 87 -14.14 8.02 -22.29
N PRO A 88 -14.84 9.07 -22.77
CA PRO A 88 -14.47 9.75 -24.01
C PRO A 88 -13.05 10.34 -23.95
N ASN A 89 -12.40 10.51 -25.10
CA ASN A 89 -11.01 11.00 -25.19
C ASN A 89 -10.77 12.39 -24.55
N HIS A 90 -11.81 13.19 -24.37
CA HIS A 90 -11.75 14.54 -23.78
C HIS A 90 -12.30 14.58 -22.34
N SER A 91 -12.48 13.42 -21.71
CA SER A 91 -12.88 13.32 -20.32
C SER A 91 -11.75 13.77 -19.40
N GLU A 92 -12.08 14.53 -18.35
CA GLU A 92 -11.16 14.91 -17.26
C GLU A 92 -10.55 13.70 -16.54
N PHE A 93 -11.15 12.51 -16.70
CA PHE A 93 -10.59 11.25 -16.21
C PHE A 93 -9.14 11.04 -16.65
N TRP A 94 -8.82 11.34 -17.91
CA TRP A 94 -7.47 11.11 -18.45
C TRP A 94 -6.43 12.03 -17.81
N ASP A 95 -6.79 13.29 -17.56
CA ASP A 95 -5.91 14.24 -16.89
C ASP A 95 -5.65 13.81 -15.43
N GLU A 96 -6.67 13.32 -14.73
CA GLU A 96 -6.48 12.82 -13.37
C GLU A 96 -5.66 11.52 -13.35
N LEU A 97 -5.89 10.60 -14.30
CA LEU A 97 -5.08 9.38 -14.42
C LEU A 97 -3.61 9.72 -14.64
N ASP A 98 -3.30 10.66 -15.55
CA ASP A 98 -1.94 11.09 -15.83
C ASP A 98 -1.28 11.73 -14.61
N LYS A 99 -2.01 12.57 -13.88
CA LYS A 99 -1.55 13.18 -12.63
C LYS A 99 -1.21 12.13 -11.57
N GLN A 100 -2.07 11.13 -11.37
CA GLN A 100 -1.84 10.05 -10.40
C GLN A 100 -0.65 9.16 -10.81
N ASN A 101 -0.54 8.82 -12.10
CA ASN A 101 0.63 8.11 -12.63
C ASN A 101 1.93 8.89 -12.43
N GLN A 102 1.92 10.18 -12.74
CA GLN A 102 3.09 11.03 -12.55
C GLN A 102 3.52 11.06 -11.08
N HIS A 103 2.57 11.23 -10.16
CA HIS A 103 2.87 11.24 -8.72
C HIS A 103 3.44 9.90 -8.23
N PHE A 104 2.85 8.79 -8.67
CA PHE A 104 3.35 7.44 -8.38
C PHE A 104 4.80 7.24 -8.85
N TYR A 105 5.08 7.50 -10.13
CA TYR A 105 6.41 7.26 -10.69
C TYR A 105 7.48 8.21 -10.14
N LEU A 106 7.12 9.46 -9.82
CA LEU A 106 8.02 10.37 -9.11
C LEU A 106 8.33 9.88 -7.69
N THR A 107 7.35 9.29 -7.00
CA THR A 107 7.54 8.71 -5.67
C THR A 107 8.49 7.52 -5.73
N LEU A 108 8.31 6.61 -6.69
CA LEU A 108 9.23 5.48 -6.90
C LEU A 108 10.65 5.96 -7.24
N LEU A 109 10.78 7.00 -8.06
CA LEU A 109 12.10 7.57 -8.38
C LEU A 109 12.78 8.15 -7.13
N LYS A 110 12.02 8.88 -6.29
CA LYS A 110 12.51 9.42 -5.00
C LYS A 110 12.94 8.28 -4.07
N GLU A 111 12.16 7.20 -3.99
CA GLU A 111 12.50 6.00 -3.20
C GLU A 111 13.84 5.38 -3.63
N LYS A 112 14.05 5.19 -4.94
CA LYS A 112 15.31 4.62 -5.45
C LYS A 112 16.50 5.57 -5.28
N TYR A 113 16.27 6.88 -5.40
CA TYR A 113 17.28 7.88 -5.05
C TYR A 113 17.66 7.81 -3.57
N ASN A 114 16.67 7.74 -2.68
CA ASN A 114 16.89 7.67 -1.24
C ASN A 114 17.58 6.37 -0.81
N THR A 115 17.35 5.27 -1.51
CA THR A 115 18.11 4.03 -1.31
C THR A 115 19.62 4.25 -1.44
N ALA A 116 20.05 5.10 -2.36
CA ALA A 116 21.47 5.43 -2.54
C ALA A 116 21.98 6.48 -1.55
N GLN A 117 21.13 7.40 -1.10
CA GLN A 117 21.52 8.50 -0.20
C GLN A 117 21.41 8.14 1.29
N GLN A 118 20.57 7.16 1.62
CA GLN A 118 20.29 6.71 2.98
C GLN A 118 20.00 7.87 3.95
N PRO A 119 19.03 8.76 3.64
CA PRO A 119 18.72 9.88 4.52
C PRO A 119 18.09 9.41 5.83
N VAL A 120 18.18 10.23 6.87
CA VAL A 120 17.30 10.12 8.03
C VAL A 120 15.92 10.64 7.63
N PHE A 121 14.90 9.79 7.70
CA PHE A 121 13.54 10.18 7.34
C PHE A 121 12.81 10.78 8.52
N THR A 122 12.08 11.87 8.27
CA THR A 122 11.07 12.37 9.20
C THR A 122 9.76 11.59 9.03
N LEU A 123 8.86 11.69 10.01
CA LEU A 123 7.51 11.15 9.86
C LEU A 123 6.76 11.77 8.68
N GLN A 124 7.00 13.06 8.39
CA GLN A 124 6.41 13.71 7.22
C GLN A 124 6.92 13.09 5.91
N ASP A 125 8.22 12.79 5.81
CA ASP A 125 8.78 12.12 4.62
C ASP A 125 8.12 10.75 4.40
N PHE A 126 7.92 9.99 5.49
CA PHE A 126 7.20 8.73 5.47
C PHE A 126 5.75 8.91 4.97
N GLU A 127 5.01 9.87 5.51
CA GLU A 127 3.62 10.09 5.13
C GLU A 127 3.46 10.49 3.67
N GLU A 128 4.32 11.38 3.17
CA GLU A 128 4.36 11.75 1.76
C GLU A 128 4.65 10.55 0.87
N TYR A 129 5.61 9.70 1.26
CA TYR A 129 5.94 8.47 0.55
C TYR A 129 4.79 7.46 0.56
N ALA A 130 4.17 7.21 1.73
CA ALA A 130 3.07 6.27 1.87
C ALA A 130 1.88 6.65 0.97
N VAL A 131 1.51 7.93 0.95
CA VAL A 131 0.45 8.42 0.05
C VAL A 131 0.86 8.33 -1.41
N GLY A 132 2.10 8.72 -1.74
CA GLY A 132 2.61 8.70 -3.11
C GLY A 132 2.70 7.30 -3.71
N LYS A 133 3.14 6.30 -2.93
CA LYS A 133 3.28 4.90 -3.36
C LYS A 133 1.93 4.26 -3.67
N HIS A 134 0.90 4.63 -2.92
CA HIS A 134 -0.44 4.04 -3.06
C HIS A 134 -1.42 4.93 -3.85
N THR A 135 -0.95 6.05 -4.39
CA THR A 135 -1.79 7.09 -5.00
C THR A 135 -2.63 6.60 -6.20
N LEU A 136 -2.18 5.55 -6.90
CA LEU A 136 -2.94 4.92 -7.98
C LEU A 136 -4.26 4.30 -7.51
N ALA A 137 -4.40 4.00 -6.21
CA ALA A 137 -5.67 3.60 -5.63
C ALA A 137 -6.68 4.76 -5.56
N TYR A 138 -6.33 6.02 -5.80
CA TYR A 138 -7.34 7.05 -6.01
C TYR A 138 -8.02 6.95 -7.38
N VAL A 139 -7.39 6.32 -8.38
CA VAL A 139 -7.94 6.23 -9.74
C VAL A 139 -9.33 5.58 -9.74
N PRO A 140 -9.58 4.45 -9.04
CA PRO A 140 -10.91 3.88 -9.03
C PRO A 140 -11.96 4.72 -8.29
N ILE A 141 -11.55 5.52 -7.31
CA ILE A 141 -12.43 6.45 -6.59
C ILE A 141 -12.91 7.54 -7.54
N THR A 142 -11.96 8.22 -8.21
CA THR A 142 -12.29 9.30 -9.14
C THR A 142 -13.10 8.78 -10.33
N ALA A 143 -12.74 7.61 -10.86
CA ALA A 143 -13.47 7.03 -11.97
C ALA A 143 -14.92 6.71 -11.60
N LEU A 144 -15.17 6.11 -10.42
CA LEU A 144 -16.52 5.81 -9.95
C LEU A 144 -17.35 7.07 -9.74
N ASP A 145 -16.76 8.14 -9.21
CA ASP A 145 -17.42 9.44 -9.04
C ASP A 145 -17.84 10.07 -10.36
N MET A 146 -17.07 9.85 -11.43
CA MET A 146 -17.40 10.36 -12.77
C MET A 146 -18.50 9.55 -13.46
N ILE A 147 -18.74 8.28 -13.08
CA ILE A 147 -19.69 7.40 -13.77
C ILE A 147 -20.96 7.11 -12.93
N PHE A 148 -20.91 7.25 -11.61
CA PHE A 148 -22.04 6.99 -10.71
C PHE A 148 -22.22 8.12 -9.70
N GLU A 149 -23.46 8.35 -9.29
CA GLU A 149 -23.78 9.31 -8.23
C GLU A 149 -23.27 8.79 -6.88
N ALA A 150 -22.42 9.59 -6.22
CA ALA A 150 -21.92 9.30 -4.89
C ALA A 150 -22.98 9.58 -3.80
N LYS A 151 -23.09 8.67 -2.84
CA LYS A 151 -23.96 8.78 -1.66
C LYS A 151 -23.39 9.72 -0.62
N ASN A 152 -22.07 9.72 -0.47
CA ASN A 152 -21.34 10.53 0.49
C ASN A 152 -20.18 11.28 -0.20
N SER A 153 -19.54 12.17 0.56
CA SER A 153 -18.40 12.95 0.09
C SER A 153 -17.24 12.07 -0.41
N ILE A 154 -16.82 12.30 -1.64
CA ILE A 154 -15.64 11.65 -2.23
C ILE A 154 -14.35 12.02 -1.51
N GLU A 155 -14.25 13.27 -1.05
CA GLU A 155 -13.09 13.70 -0.27
C GLU A 155 -12.98 12.94 1.05
N LYS A 156 -14.11 12.58 1.67
CA LYS A 156 -14.10 11.71 2.87
C LYS A 156 -13.66 10.29 2.54
N LEU A 157 -14.03 9.77 1.38
CA LEU A 157 -13.55 8.47 0.93
C LEU A 157 -12.04 8.49 0.66
N LYS A 158 -11.52 9.58 0.06
CA LYS A 158 -10.08 9.81 -0.09
C LYS A 158 -9.37 9.95 1.26
N ASP A 159 -9.96 10.65 2.23
CA ASP A 159 -9.43 10.76 3.60
C ASP A 159 -9.24 9.36 4.23
N ILE A 160 -10.25 8.49 4.12
CA ILE A 160 -10.18 7.10 4.61
C ILE A 160 -9.04 6.34 3.93
N PHE A 161 -8.95 6.41 2.60
CA PHE A 161 -7.91 5.72 1.84
C PHE A 161 -6.51 6.24 2.20
N THR A 162 -6.37 7.54 2.42
CA THR A 162 -5.11 8.17 2.88
C THR A 162 -4.67 7.59 4.23
N LEU A 163 -5.60 7.48 5.19
CA LEU A 163 -5.32 6.87 6.49
C LEU A 163 -4.92 5.40 6.33
N ILE A 164 -5.61 4.65 5.47
CA ILE A 164 -5.28 3.26 5.16
C ILE A 164 -3.88 3.13 4.54
N PHE A 165 -3.50 4.01 3.61
CA PHE A 165 -2.18 3.97 2.98
C PHE A 165 -1.05 4.16 4.00
N LYS A 166 -1.22 5.11 4.93
CA LYS A 166 -0.28 5.34 6.03
C LYS A 166 -0.17 4.12 6.94
N GLY A 167 -1.31 3.53 7.33
CA GLY A 167 -1.33 2.33 8.17
C GLY A 167 -0.69 1.12 7.49
N ILE A 168 -1.06 0.86 6.23
CA ILE A 168 -0.50 -0.23 5.42
C ILE A 168 1.00 -0.06 5.26
N GLN A 169 1.47 1.12 4.82
CA GLN A 169 2.89 1.31 4.56
C GLN A 169 3.74 1.18 5.82
N MET A 170 3.26 1.69 6.96
CA MET A 170 3.97 1.54 8.23
C MET A 170 4.04 0.08 8.65
N ASN A 171 2.95 -0.66 8.49
CA ASN A 171 2.91 -2.08 8.81
C ASN A 171 3.82 -2.91 7.88
N ASP A 172 3.84 -2.59 6.58
CA ASP A 172 4.69 -3.27 5.61
C ASP A 172 6.18 -2.98 5.89
N ASP A 173 6.57 -1.73 6.19
CA ASP A 173 7.95 -1.35 6.60
C ASP A 173 8.43 -2.14 7.84
N LEU A 174 7.52 -2.48 8.75
CA LEU A 174 7.81 -3.28 9.95
C LEU A 174 7.98 -4.76 9.64
N GLU A 175 6.99 -5.37 8.98
CA GLU A 175 6.94 -6.81 8.74
C GLU A 175 7.97 -7.26 7.68
N ASP A 176 8.32 -6.37 6.75
CA ASP A 176 9.27 -6.66 5.67
C ASP A 176 10.69 -6.10 5.96
N LEU A 177 11.00 -5.52 7.14
CA LEU A 177 12.31 -4.90 7.44
C LEU A 177 13.52 -5.76 7.02
N GLN A 178 13.52 -7.05 7.37
CA GLN A 178 14.64 -7.94 7.03
C GLN A 178 14.75 -8.19 5.52
N LYS A 179 13.61 -8.26 4.83
CA LYS A 179 13.54 -8.39 3.37
C LYS A 179 14.03 -7.09 2.71
N ASP A 180 13.61 -5.94 3.23
CA ASP A 180 14.04 -4.62 2.76
C ASP A 180 15.56 -4.46 2.89
N ILE A 181 16.14 -4.88 4.02
CA ILE A 181 17.61 -4.89 4.21
C ILE A 181 18.28 -5.77 3.16
N GLN A 182 17.78 -6.99 2.92
CA GLN A 182 18.33 -7.91 1.93
C GLN A 182 18.24 -7.37 0.49
N ASN A 183 17.17 -6.63 0.19
CA ASN A 183 16.95 -5.98 -1.11
C ASN A 183 17.60 -4.59 -1.20
N ASN A 184 18.31 -4.17 -0.16
CA ASN A 184 18.89 -2.84 -0.02
C ASN A 184 17.85 -1.70 -0.14
N GLN A 185 16.58 -1.94 0.21
CA GLN A 185 15.57 -0.90 0.31
C GLN A 185 15.81 -0.05 1.56
N TRP A 186 15.68 1.27 1.41
CA TRP A 186 15.83 2.24 2.51
C TRP A 186 14.47 2.77 2.92
N THR A 187 13.86 2.11 3.91
CA THR A 187 12.52 2.40 4.43
C THR A 187 12.56 3.29 5.68
N TYR A 188 11.39 3.76 6.14
CA TYR A 188 11.31 4.60 7.33
C TYR A 188 11.77 3.83 8.57
N ALA A 189 11.26 2.60 8.76
CA ALA A 189 11.67 1.73 9.85
C ALA A 189 13.18 1.49 9.88
N ARG A 190 13.79 1.21 8.71
CA ARG A 190 15.24 1.03 8.61
C ARG A 190 16.01 2.29 9.00
N SER A 191 15.60 3.46 8.51
CA SER A 191 16.25 4.74 8.85
C SER A 191 16.22 5.04 10.35
N ARG A 192 15.10 4.74 11.03
CA ARG A 192 14.95 4.90 12.49
C ARG A 192 15.85 3.95 13.29
N VAL A 193 15.97 2.69 12.84
CA VAL A 193 16.86 1.71 13.47
C VAL A 193 18.33 2.15 13.34
N GLU A 194 18.73 2.61 12.16
CA GLU A 194 20.10 3.06 11.89
C GLU A 194 20.46 4.32 12.69
N GLU A 195 19.53 5.28 12.79
CA GLU A 195 19.68 6.45 13.66
C GLU A 195 19.87 6.03 15.13
N PHE A 196 18.99 5.17 15.65
CA PHE A 196 19.09 4.66 17.02
C PHE A 196 20.42 3.94 17.28
N MET A 197 20.89 3.13 16.32
CA MET A 197 22.17 2.45 16.42
C MET A 197 23.34 3.43 16.48
N GLN A 198 23.32 4.48 15.65
CA GLN A 198 24.36 5.51 15.65
C GLN A 198 24.39 6.29 16.98
N GLU A 199 23.22 6.73 17.46
CA GLU A 199 23.10 7.48 18.72
C GLU A 199 23.58 6.67 19.94
N ASN A 200 23.35 5.36 19.92
CA ASN A 200 23.71 4.45 21.01
C ASN A 200 25.06 3.75 20.79
N ASN A 201 25.82 4.13 19.75
CA ASN A 201 27.10 3.51 19.38
C ASN A 201 27.03 1.97 19.25
N LEU A 202 25.92 1.47 18.70
CA LEU A 202 25.71 0.05 18.46
C LEU A 202 26.31 -0.36 17.12
N SER A 203 27.03 -1.49 17.11
CA SER A 203 27.52 -2.10 15.87
C SER A 203 27.45 -3.62 15.97
N ASN A 204 27.25 -4.29 14.83
CA ASN A 204 27.13 -5.75 14.76
C ASN A 204 28.51 -6.45 14.79
N GLU A 205 29.26 -6.29 15.88
CA GLU A 205 30.65 -6.82 15.99
C GLU A 205 30.71 -8.35 15.97
N ALA A 206 29.65 -9.02 16.40
CA ALA A 206 29.59 -10.47 16.52
C ALA A 206 29.04 -11.17 15.25
N GLY A 207 28.65 -10.41 14.22
CA GLY A 207 28.05 -10.96 13.00
C GLY A 207 26.73 -11.68 13.28
N LEU A 208 25.93 -11.17 14.22
CA LEU A 208 24.62 -11.71 14.55
C LEU A 208 23.69 -11.53 13.36
N ASP A 209 23.02 -12.61 12.98
CA ASP A 209 21.98 -12.58 11.96
C ASP A 209 20.76 -11.77 12.46
N ARG A 210 20.17 -10.99 11.54
CA ARG A 210 19.00 -10.12 11.78
C ARG A 210 19.23 -9.14 12.95
N PHE A 211 20.40 -8.54 13.03
CA PHE A 211 20.78 -7.66 14.14
C PHE A 211 19.91 -6.41 14.20
N GLU A 212 19.73 -5.74 13.07
CA GLU A 212 18.94 -4.52 12.91
C GLU A 212 17.47 -4.76 13.27
N GLU A 213 16.91 -5.91 12.88
CA GLU A 213 15.55 -6.29 13.27
C GLU A 213 15.42 -6.54 14.78
N ARG A 214 16.43 -7.13 15.42
CA ARG A 214 16.43 -7.23 16.89
C ARG A 214 16.45 -5.84 17.53
N VAL A 215 17.25 -4.92 16.99
CA VAL A 215 17.28 -3.52 17.45
C VAL A 215 15.90 -2.87 17.29
N LEU A 216 15.22 -3.06 16.15
CA LEU A 216 13.86 -2.57 15.92
C LEU A 216 12.92 -2.92 17.08
N TYR A 217 12.90 -4.19 17.50
CA TYR A 217 11.98 -4.66 18.54
C TYR A 217 12.39 -4.27 19.96
N VAL A 218 13.69 -4.24 20.30
CA VAL A 218 14.13 -3.96 21.68
C VAL A 218 14.32 -2.47 21.99
N SER A 219 14.43 -1.62 20.96
CA SER A 219 14.61 -0.17 21.11
C SER A 219 13.32 0.58 21.44
N GLY A 220 12.15 -0.07 21.32
CA GLY A 220 10.83 0.58 21.41
C GLY A 220 10.35 1.19 20.09
N ILE A 221 11.18 1.19 19.02
CA ILE A 221 10.77 1.69 17.69
C ILE A 221 9.59 0.85 17.16
N ALA A 222 9.65 -0.48 17.25
CA ALA A 222 8.54 -1.33 16.81
C ALA A 222 7.20 -0.96 17.45
N GLU A 223 7.20 -0.69 18.76
CA GLU A 223 6.01 -0.30 19.51
C GLU A 223 5.42 1.03 18.98
N GLU A 224 6.27 2.03 18.75
CA GLU A 224 5.88 3.32 18.18
C GLU A 224 5.24 3.16 16.78
N LEU A 225 5.91 2.41 15.90
CA LEU A 225 5.46 2.25 14.51
C LEU A 225 4.17 1.41 14.41
N ILE A 226 4.02 0.38 15.26
CA ILE A 226 2.78 -0.40 15.34
C ILE A 226 1.63 0.45 15.88
N GLY A 227 1.89 1.25 16.91
CA GLY A 227 0.93 2.21 17.45
C GLY A 227 0.44 3.18 16.36
N TYR A 228 1.37 3.76 15.59
CA TYR A 228 1.06 4.63 14.47
C TYR A 228 0.15 3.95 13.42
N SER A 229 0.52 2.73 13.02
CA SER A 229 -0.26 1.94 12.05
C SER A 229 -1.69 1.69 12.55
N LYS A 230 -1.81 1.22 13.80
CA LYS A 230 -3.08 0.93 14.47
C LYS A 230 -3.97 2.16 14.54
N ASP A 231 -3.43 3.31 14.97
CA ASP A 231 -4.18 4.55 15.12
C ASP A 231 -4.75 5.04 13.78
N HIS A 232 -3.99 4.88 12.69
CA HIS A 232 -4.46 5.21 11.34
C HIS A 232 -5.60 4.30 10.89
N PHE A 233 -5.51 2.98 11.14
CA PHE A 233 -6.61 2.07 10.84
C PHE A 233 -7.86 2.34 11.70
N ILE A 234 -7.68 2.67 12.98
CA ILE A 234 -8.80 3.07 13.85
C ILE A 234 -9.47 4.34 13.33
N ALA A 235 -8.68 5.36 12.96
CA ALA A 235 -9.21 6.59 12.38
C ALA A 235 -9.97 6.31 11.07
N ALA A 236 -9.41 5.50 10.17
CA ALA A 236 -10.08 5.08 8.95
C ALA A 236 -11.40 4.36 9.23
N LYS A 237 -11.41 3.47 10.23
CA LYS A 237 -12.60 2.69 10.62
C LYS A 237 -13.71 3.59 11.13
N ASN A 238 -13.38 4.54 12.01
CA ASN A 238 -14.37 5.45 12.59
C ASN A 238 -15.07 6.26 11.50
N ILE A 239 -14.32 6.78 10.52
CA ILE A 239 -14.90 7.50 9.39
C ILE A 239 -15.71 6.54 8.50
N ALA A 240 -15.21 5.32 8.24
CA ALA A 240 -15.96 4.33 7.46
C ALA A 240 -17.30 3.95 8.10
N GLU A 241 -17.36 3.81 9.43
CA GLU A 241 -18.58 3.55 10.18
C GLU A 241 -19.56 4.73 10.14
N GLU A 242 -19.05 5.97 10.29
CA GLU A 242 -19.82 7.21 10.19
C GLU A 242 -20.56 7.32 8.84
N TYR A 243 -19.89 6.94 7.75
CA TYR A 243 -20.44 7.00 6.39
C TYR A 243 -21.03 5.66 5.89
N HIS A 244 -21.18 4.68 6.79
CA HIS A 244 -21.80 3.37 6.52
C HIS A 244 -21.12 2.54 5.41
N PHE A 245 -19.81 2.63 5.26
CA PHE A 245 -19.01 1.74 4.41
C PHE A 245 -18.79 0.41 5.11
N SER A 246 -19.79 -0.47 5.02
CA SER A 246 -19.90 -1.65 5.90
C SER A 246 -18.80 -2.67 5.63
N GLU A 247 -18.55 -2.95 4.35
CA GLU A 247 -17.50 -3.90 3.93
C GLU A 247 -16.10 -3.39 4.29
N LEU A 248 -15.87 -2.08 4.14
CA LEU A 248 -14.59 -1.46 4.48
C LEU A 248 -14.36 -1.42 5.99
N SER A 249 -15.39 -1.07 6.77
CA SER A 249 -15.35 -1.10 8.24
C SER A 249 -15.08 -2.51 8.77
N GLN A 250 -15.68 -3.54 8.17
CA GLN A 250 -15.42 -4.92 8.55
C GLN A 250 -13.96 -5.29 8.31
N TRP A 251 -13.41 -5.03 7.11
CA TRP A 251 -12.01 -5.32 6.81
C TRP A 251 -11.05 -4.56 7.73
N LEU A 252 -11.34 -3.29 8.04
CA LEU A 252 -10.56 -2.50 9.00
C LEU A 252 -10.60 -3.11 10.40
N SER A 253 -11.76 -3.59 10.85
CA SER A 253 -11.90 -4.25 12.15
C SER A 253 -11.05 -5.50 12.25
N GLU A 254 -11.07 -6.35 11.22
CA GLU A 254 -10.26 -7.57 11.15
C GLU A 254 -8.75 -7.23 11.12
N THR A 255 -8.36 -6.19 10.38
CA THR A 255 -6.97 -5.72 10.30
C THR A 255 -6.48 -5.19 11.65
N ILE A 256 -7.28 -4.37 12.34
CA ILE A 256 -6.95 -3.83 13.67
C ILE A 256 -6.76 -4.95 14.69
N VAL A 257 -7.56 -6.03 14.65
CA VAL A 257 -7.39 -7.18 15.53
C VAL A 257 -6.01 -7.83 15.34
N GLY A 258 -5.59 -8.04 14.09
CA GLY A 258 -4.27 -8.60 13.80
C GLY A 258 -3.13 -7.73 14.33
N ILE A 259 -3.21 -6.42 14.10
CA ILE A 259 -2.20 -5.46 14.57
C ILE A 259 -2.16 -5.39 16.10
N THR A 260 -3.32 -5.39 16.76
CA THR A 260 -3.41 -5.37 18.23
C THR A 260 -2.81 -6.63 18.85
N GLN A 261 -2.98 -7.79 18.22
CA GLN A 261 -2.34 -9.03 18.67
C GLN A 261 -0.81 -8.98 18.55
N ASN A 262 -0.29 -8.39 17.47
CA ASN A 262 1.14 -8.20 17.27
C ASN A 262 1.72 -7.20 18.31
N GLU A 263 1.05 -6.07 18.51
CA GLU A 263 1.41 -5.09 19.53
C GLU A 263 1.48 -5.72 20.93
N ALA A 264 0.44 -6.47 21.31
CA ALA A 264 0.39 -7.13 22.61
C ALA A 264 1.52 -8.15 22.79
N LEU A 265 1.88 -8.89 21.73
CA LEU A 265 3.01 -9.80 21.77
C LEU A 265 4.32 -9.05 22.05
N ILE A 266 4.58 -7.96 21.34
CA ILE A 266 5.79 -7.17 21.51
C ILE A 266 5.85 -6.57 22.92
N LEU A 267 4.78 -5.93 23.38
CA LEU A 267 4.71 -5.35 24.73
C LEU A 267 5.00 -6.37 25.83
N ASN A 268 4.46 -7.59 25.70
CA ASN A 268 4.70 -8.67 26.67
C ASN A 268 6.15 -9.14 26.70
N LEU A 269 6.89 -8.96 25.60
CA LEU A 269 8.30 -9.37 25.48
C LEU A 269 9.27 -8.25 25.89
N THR A 270 8.88 -6.99 25.75
CA THR A 270 9.77 -5.83 26.00
C THR A 270 9.63 -5.20 27.39
N HIS A 271 8.47 -5.33 28.06
CA HIS A 271 8.19 -4.66 29.35
C HIS A 271 8.29 -5.58 30.59
N ASN A 272 9.27 -6.49 30.66
CA ASN A 272 9.57 -7.28 31.87
C ASN A 272 10.65 -6.66 32.76
#